data_AF-A0A7X7KGY8-F1
#
_entry.id   AF-A0A7X7KGY8-F1
#
_cell.length_a   1.000
_cell.length_b   1.000
_cell.length_c   1.000
_cell.angle_alpha   90.00
_cell.angle_beta   90.00
_cell.angle_gamma   90.00
#
_symmetry.space_group_name_H-M   'P 1'
#
loop_
_entity.id
_entity.type
_entity.pdbx_description
1 polymer ?
#
loop_
_entity_poly.entity_id
_entity_poly.type
_entity_poly.pdbx_seq_one_letter_code
_entity_poly.pdbx_strand_id
1 'polypeptide(L)' 'MPREDVFKASVQFFLEPIRHLLDDESISEIMVNGFDNIYVERDGRLEHTDL' A
#
# COMPACT_ATOMS: atom_id res chain seq x y z
N MET A 1 -11.46 14.59 18.41
CA MET A 1 -11.28 13.57 17.35
C MET A 1 -10.76 12.30 18.01
N PRO A 2 -11.46 11.16 17.92
CA PRO A 2 -10.94 9.86 18.34
C PRO A 2 -9.55 9.63 17.73
N ARG A 3 -8.62 9.03 18.49
CA ARG A 3 -7.25 8.74 18.02
C ARG A 3 -7.23 7.90 16.75
N GLU A 4 -8.22 7.01 16.62
CA GLU A 4 -8.40 6.14 15.46
C GLU A 4 -8.67 6.92 14.16
N ASP A 5 -9.48 7.99 14.23
CA ASP A 5 -9.81 8.78 13.05
C ASP A 5 -8.60 9.58 12.55
N VAL A 6 -7.80 10.12 13.48
CA VAL A 6 -6.54 10.81 13.14
C VAL A 6 -5.54 9.85 12.51
N PHE A 7 -5.45 8.63 13.06
CA PHE A 7 -4.58 7.59 12.52
C PHE A 7 -4.98 7.21 11.10
N LYS A 8 -6.26 6.89 10.86
CA LYS A 8 -6.78 6.56 9.53
C LYS A 8 -6.55 7.69 8.53
N ALA A 9 -6.84 8.93 8.90
CA ALA A 9 -6.62 10.09 8.05
C ALA A 9 -5.13 10.27 7.69
N SER A 10 -4.23 10.05 8.65
CA SER A 10 -2.78 10.16 8.42
C SER A 10 -2.28 9.07 7.48
N VAL A 11 -2.69 7.81 7.69
CA VAL A 11 -2.33 6.68 6.82
C VAL A 11 -2.82 6.91 5.40
N GLN A 12 -4.06 7.35 5.23
CA GLN A 12 -4.63 7.68 3.91
C GLN A 12 -3.88 8.81 3.21
N PHE A 13 -3.42 9.81 3.95
CA PHE A 13 -2.68 10.94 3.39
C PHE A 13 -1.25 10.54 2.98
N PHE A 14 -0.51 9.83 3.85
CA PHE A 14 0.89 9.49 3.60
C PHE A 14 1.08 8.34 2.61
N LEU A 15 0.13 7.41 2.52
CA LEU A 15 0.20 6.27 1.60
C LEU A 15 -0.66 6.45 0.34
N GLU A 16 -1.08 7.68 0.06
CA GLU A 16 -1.88 8.02 -1.12
C GLU A 16 -1.29 7.49 -2.45
N PRO A 17 0.03 7.54 -2.70
CA PRO A 17 0.61 7.05 -3.96
C PRO A 17 0.38 5.56 -4.23
N ILE A 18 0.29 4.75 -3.17
CA ILE A 18 0.07 3.30 -3.25
C ILE A 18 -1.35 2.91 -2.82
N ARG A 19 -2.28 3.87 -2.70
CA ARG A 19 -3.63 3.60 -2.18
C ARG A 19 -4.39 2.57 -2.99
N HIS A 20 -4.26 2.61 -4.32
CA HIS A 20 -4.88 1.62 -5.20
C HIS A 20 -4.38 0.19 -4.97
N LEU A 21 -3.14 0.00 -4.47
CA LEU A 21 -2.64 -1.30 -4.04
C LEU A 21 -3.18 -1.68 -2.65
N LEU A 22 -3.30 -0.72 -1.74
CA LEU A 22 -3.87 -0.94 -0.40
C LEU A 22 -5.34 -1.34 -0.44
N ASP A 23 -6.08 -0.84 -1.44
CA ASP A 23 -7.51 -1.12 -1.63
C ASP A 23 -7.75 -2.44 -2.40
N ASP A 24 -6.72 -3.10 -2.93
CA ASP A 24 -6.82 -4.39 -3.63
C ASP A 24 -6.74 -5.55 -2.62
N GLU A 25 -7.89 -6.14 -2.30
CA GLU A 25 -8.01 -7.23 -1.32
C GLU A 25 -7.23 -8.52 -1.68
N SER A 26 -6.79 -8.67 -2.93
CA SER A 26 -5.97 -9.83 -3.32
C SER A 26 -4.47 -9.62 -3.11
N ILE A 27 -4.03 -8.41 -2.79
CA ILE A 27 -2.66 -8.12 -2.37
C ILE A 27 -2.54 -8.37 -0.87
N SER A 28 -1.61 -9.22 -0.45
CA SER A 28 -1.37 -9.46 0.98
C SER A 28 -0.21 -8.63 1.55
N GLU A 29 0.74 -8.22 0.71
CA GLU A 29 1.90 -7.43 1.11
C GLU A 29 2.32 -6.44 0.02
N ILE A 30 2.77 -5.24 0.44
CA ILE A 30 3.33 -4.21 -0.44
C ILE A 30 4.73 -3.87 0.07
N MET A 31 5.73 -3.94 -0.80
CA MET A 31 7.12 -3.63 -0.49
C MET A 31 7.62 -2.47 -1.33
N VAL A 32 8.12 -1.42 -0.67
CA VAL A 32 8.66 -0.21 -1.30
C VAL A 32 10.17 -0.18 -1.09
N ASN A 33 10.91 -0.55 -2.13
CA ASN A 33 12.39 -0.59 -2.11
C ASN A 33 13.02 0.68 -2.72
N GLY A 34 12.21 1.49 -3.39
CA GLY A 34 12.57 2.75 -4.02
C GLY A 34 11.31 3.48 -4.47
N PHE A 35 11.43 4.73 -4.93
CA PHE A 35 10.26 5.50 -5.39
C PHE A 35 9.62 4.92 -6.66
N ASP A 36 10.41 4.17 -7.46
CA ASP A 36 10.09 3.50 -8.72
C ASP A 36 10.29 1.97 -8.64
N ASN A 37 10.46 1.44 -7.42
CA ASN A 37 10.78 0.04 -7.20
C ASN A 37 9.84 -0.52 -6.13
N ILE A 38 8.65 -0.89 -6.59
CA ILE A 38 7.55 -1.34 -5.74
C ILE A 38 7.13 -2.75 -6.18
N TYR A 39 7.04 -3.64 -5.20
CA TYR A 39 6.56 -5.00 -5.38
C TYR A 39 5.30 -5.25 -4.56
N VAL A 40 4.49 -6.19 -5.03
CA VAL A 40 3.30 -6.68 -4.34
C VAL A 40 3.32 -8.20 -4.27
N GLU A 41 2.80 -8.74 -3.18
CA GLU A 41 2.55 -10.16 -3.04
C GLU A 41 1.08 -10.45 -3.33
N ARG A 42 0.83 -11.46 -4.18
CA ARG A 42 -0.50 -11.97 -4.53
C ARG A 42 -0.44 -13.50 -4.64
N ASP A 43 -1.31 -14.19 -3.92
CA ASP A 43 -1.45 -15.66 -3.98
C ASP A 43 -0.14 -16.46 -3.82
N GLY A 44 0.75 -16.04 -2.94
CA GLY A 44 2.06 -16.66 -2.70
C GLY A 44 3.15 -16.22 -3.68
N ARG A 45 2.89 -15.23 -4.55
CA ARG A 45 3.79 -14.82 -5.64
C ARG A 45 4.14 -13.35 -5.53
N LEU A 46 5.42 -13.07 -5.77
CA LEU A 46 5.93 -11.70 -5.81
C LEU A 46 5.85 -11.13 -7.23
N GLU A 47 5.29 -9.94 -7.36
CA GLU A 47 5.10 -9.23 -8.64
C GLU A 47 5.69 -7.82 -8.55
N HIS A 48 6.42 -7.38 -9.58
CA HIS A 48 6.86 -5.99 -9.70
C HIS A 48 5.71 -5.15 -10.29
N THR A 49 5.50 -3.95 -9.76
CA THR A 49 4.44 -3.04 -10.22
C THR A 49 4.98 -2.05 -11.25
N ASP A 50 4.10 -1.46 -12.07
CA ASP A 50 4.47 -0.44 -13.05
C ASP A 50 4.35 1.00 -12.50
N LEU A 51 4.44 1.15 -11.17
CA LEU A 51 4.33 2.44 -10.47
C LEU A 51 5.61 3.28 -10.53
#